data_AF-X7FDE0-F1
#
_entry.id   AF-X7FDE0-F1
#
_cell.length_a   1.000
_cell.length_b   1.000
_cell.length_c   1.000
_cell.angle_alpha   90.00
_cell.angle_beta   90.00
_cell.angle_gamma   90.00
#
_symmetry.space_group_name_H-M   'P 1'
#
loop_
_entity.id
_entity.type
_entity.pdbx_description
1 polymer ?
#
loop_
_entity_poly.entity_id
_entity_poly.type
_entity_poly.pdbx_seq_one_letter_code
_entity_poly.pdbx_strand_id
1 'polypeptide(L)'
;MSARLILWASHPDAAWLDPADTPLALGALLVLMAREELAALLPAADRIDEVLARRYDLTRSEAAEMRRACEDVARRLPDGPAYMRLVQAHVCAAERAALAQCLWALAGSTAETRNEAAAAALSRGLGLGDETLAPLN
;
A
#
# COMPACT_ATOMS: atom_id res chain seq x y z
N MET A 1 -1.90 -10.17 14.61
CA MET A 1 -3.10 -10.04 13.75
C MET A 1 -4.06 -9.05 14.41
N SER A 2 -4.42 -7.95 13.73
CA SER A 2 -5.34 -6.94 14.29
C SER A 2 -6.80 -7.30 13.99
N ALA A 3 -7.54 -7.71 15.03
CA ALA A 3 -8.98 -7.96 14.92
C ALA A 3 -9.78 -6.66 14.69
N ARG A 4 -9.28 -5.52 15.19
CA ARG A 4 -9.88 -4.20 15.03
C ARG A 4 -9.82 -3.74 13.58
N LEU A 5 -8.67 -3.92 12.92
CA LEU A 5 -8.52 -3.59 11.50
C LEU A 5 -9.51 -4.34 10.61
N ILE A 6 -9.69 -5.65 10.82
CA ILE A 6 -10.65 -6.46 10.06
C ILE A 6 -12.09 -6.01 10.32
N LEU A 7 -12.42 -5.72 11.59
CA LEU A 7 -13.74 -5.23 11.95
C LEU A 7 -14.04 -3.90 11.26
N TRP A 8 -13.11 -2.94 11.31
CA TRP A 8 -13.24 -1.66 10.61
C TRP A 8 -13.39 -1.84 9.10
N ALA A 9 -12.58 -2.68 8.49
CA ALA A 9 -12.64 -2.92 7.06
C ALA A 9 -13.95 -3.58 6.59
N SER A 10 -14.59 -4.37 7.45
CA SER A 10 -15.84 -5.07 7.14
C SER A 10 -17.08 -4.31 7.56
N HIS A 11 -16.97 -3.47 8.60
CA HIS A 11 -18.07 -2.69 9.20
C HIS A 11 -17.58 -1.27 9.52
N PRO A 12 -17.30 -0.44 8.50
CA PRO A 12 -16.67 0.88 8.68
C PRO A 12 -17.54 1.87 9.46
N ASP A 13 -18.86 1.68 9.50
CA ASP A 13 -19.77 2.51 10.28
C ASP A 13 -19.81 2.14 11.78
N ALA A 14 -19.24 0.98 12.14
CA ALA A 14 -19.27 0.43 13.49
C ALA A 14 -17.89 0.44 14.19
N ALA A 15 -16.84 0.86 13.49
CA ALA A 15 -15.48 0.90 14.01
C ALA A 15 -14.68 2.03 13.34
N TRP A 16 -13.54 2.40 13.92
CA TRP A 16 -12.59 3.34 13.34
C TRP A 16 -11.25 2.66 13.12
N LEU A 17 -10.46 3.20 12.18
CA LEU A 17 -9.08 2.79 12.01
C LEU A 17 -8.27 3.24 13.23
N ASP A 18 -7.70 2.27 13.95
CA ASP A 18 -6.75 2.56 15.02
C ASP A 18 -5.46 3.13 14.41
N PRO A 19 -4.94 4.27 14.89
CA PRO A 19 -3.67 4.80 14.39
C PRO A 19 -2.53 3.78 14.38
N ALA A 20 -2.49 2.86 15.36
CA ALA A 20 -1.49 1.81 15.44
C ALA A 20 -1.61 0.77 14.30
N ASP A 21 -2.79 0.64 13.70
CA ASP A 21 -3.05 -0.26 12.56
C ASP A 21 -2.73 0.40 11.21
N THR A 22 -2.42 1.70 11.16
CA THR A 22 -2.13 2.42 9.90
C THR A 22 -1.06 1.73 9.04
N PRO A 23 0.09 1.28 9.59
CA PRO A 23 1.10 0.58 8.79
C PRO A 23 0.57 -0.71 8.16
N LEU A 24 -0.16 -1.51 8.96
CA LEU A 24 -0.73 -2.77 8.50
C LEU A 24 -1.85 -2.54 7.47
N ALA A 25 -2.63 -1.47 7.65
CA ALA A 25 -3.71 -1.12 6.74
C ALA A 25 -3.20 -0.74 5.35
N LEU A 26 -2.16 0.11 5.33
CA LEU A 26 -1.46 0.52 4.11
C LEU A 26 -0.75 -0.65 3.42
N GLY A 27 -0.06 -1.51 4.19
CA GLY A 27 0.59 -2.69 3.65
C GLY A 27 -0.40 -3.69 3.05
N ALA A 28 -1.57 -3.88 3.66
CA ALA A 28 -2.63 -4.73 3.09
C ALA A 28 -3.18 -4.16 1.77
N LEU A 29 -3.34 -2.83 1.67
CA LEU A 29 -3.73 -2.18 0.40
C LEU A 29 -2.67 -2.41 -0.68
N LEU A 30 -1.38 -2.31 -0.33
CA LEU A 30 -0.29 -2.59 -1.26
C LEU A 30 -0.33 -4.03 -1.78
N VAL A 31 -0.59 -5.01 -0.90
CA VAL A 31 -0.77 -6.41 -1.32
C VAL A 31 -1.94 -6.58 -2.29
N LEU A 32 -3.06 -5.91 -2.07
CA LEU A 32 -4.21 -5.93 -3.00
C LEU A 32 -3.84 -5.32 -4.35
N MET A 33 -3.24 -4.13 -4.35
CA MET A 33 -2.84 -3.44 -5.59
C MET A 33 -1.83 -4.25 -6.40
N ALA A 34 -0.91 -4.94 -5.73
CA ALA A 34 0.07 -5.83 -6.38
C ALA A 34 -0.56 -7.09 -6.99
N ARG A 35 -1.76 -7.51 -6.54
CA ARG A 35 -2.47 -8.68 -7.08
C ARG A 35 -3.32 -8.36 -8.31
N GLU A 36 -3.83 -7.15 -8.43
CA GLU A 36 -4.81 -6.78 -9.46
C GLU A 36 -4.27 -5.83 -10.54
N GLU A 37 -3.76 -4.65 -10.18
CA GLU A 37 -3.60 -3.54 -11.13
C GLU A 37 -2.14 -3.05 -11.29
N LEU A 38 -1.27 -3.32 -10.31
CA LEU A 38 0.14 -2.92 -10.33
C LEU A 38 1.12 -4.09 -10.48
N ALA A 39 0.65 -5.31 -10.71
CA ALA A 39 1.49 -6.50 -10.84
C ALA A 39 2.58 -6.37 -11.93
N ALA A 40 2.29 -5.62 -13.00
CA ALA A 40 3.24 -5.36 -14.09
C ALA A 40 4.18 -4.16 -13.82
N LEU A 41 3.83 -3.30 -12.86
CA LEU A 41 4.55 -2.07 -12.52
C LEU A 41 5.48 -2.26 -11.30
N LEU A 42 5.20 -3.27 -10.48
CA LEU A 42 5.97 -3.62 -9.29
C LEU A 42 6.74 -4.92 -9.55
N PRO A 43 8.09 -4.91 -9.55
CA PRO A 43 8.86 -6.14 -9.77
C PRO A 43 8.70 -7.13 -8.60
N ALA A 44 7.78 -8.08 -8.72
CA ALA A 44 7.53 -9.18 -7.80
C ALA A 44 7.14 -8.82 -6.33
N ALA A 45 6.50 -9.76 -5.64
CA ALA A 45 6.11 -9.63 -4.23
C ALA A 45 7.32 -9.34 -3.29
N ASP A 46 8.54 -9.74 -3.70
CA ASP A 46 9.79 -9.48 -2.97
C ASP A 46 10.06 -7.98 -2.77
N ARG A 47 9.48 -7.11 -3.59
CA ARG A 47 9.60 -5.66 -3.42
C ARG A 47 8.68 -5.07 -2.38
N ILE A 48 7.61 -5.76 -2.00
CA ILE A 48 6.79 -5.33 -0.86
C ILE A 48 7.64 -5.35 0.41
N ASP A 49 8.47 -6.37 0.60
CA ASP A 49 9.37 -6.46 1.76
C ASP A 49 10.38 -5.29 1.78
N GLU A 50 10.94 -4.90 0.63
CA GLU A 50 11.85 -3.75 0.52
C GLU A 50 11.16 -2.41 0.85
N VAL A 51 9.93 -2.24 0.36
CA VAL A 51 9.12 -1.04 0.62
C VAL A 51 8.79 -0.94 2.10
N LEU A 52 8.30 -2.03 2.70
CA LEU A 52 7.94 -2.08 4.13
C LEU A 52 9.18 -1.86 5.02
N ALA A 53 10.30 -2.51 4.68
CA ALA A 53 11.58 -2.32 5.35
C ALA A 53 12.01 -0.85 5.34
N ARG A 54 12.01 -0.22 4.16
CA ARG A 54 12.41 1.18 4.01
C ARG A 54 11.44 2.15 4.70
N ARG A 55 10.13 1.92 4.59
CA ARG A 55 9.10 2.83 5.12
C ARG A 55 9.01 2.81 6.63
N TYR A 56 9.18 1.64 7.24
CA TYR A 56 8.96 1.43 8.67
C TYR A 56 10.24 1.10 9.45
N ASP A 57 11.41 1.26 8.83
CA ASP A 57 12.73 0.99 9.41
C ASP A 57 12.84 -0.43 9.98
N LEU A 58 12.47 -1.42 9.14
CA LEU A 58 12.43 -2.83 9.53
C LEU A 58 13.60 -3.61 8.93
N THR A 59 14.05 -4.63 9.65
CA THR A 59 14.91 -5.67 9.09
C THR A 59 14.16 -6.48 8.02
N ARG A 60 14.91 -7.21 7.18
CA ARG A 60 14.31 -8.10 6.16
C ARG A 60 13.33 -9.12 6.77
N SER A 61 13.64 -9.67 7.94
CA SER A 61 12.77 -10.64 8.62
C SER A 61 11.48 -10.00 9.14
N GLU A 62 11.58 -8.81 9.73
CA GLU A 62 10.42 -8.07 10.24
C GLU A 62 9.53 -7.59 9.10
N ALA A 63 10.11 -7.11 7.99
CA ALA A 63 9.36 -6.73 6.81
C ALA A 63 8.60 -7.92 6.20
N ALA A 64 9.25 -9.09 6.10
CA ALA A 64 8.59 -10.32 5.64
C ALA A 64 7.48 -10.78 6.59
N GLU A 65 7.62 -10.58 7.90
CA GLU A 65 6.57 -10.84 8.87
C GLU A 65 5.40 -9.87 8.71
N MET A 66 5.68 -8.59 8.55
CA MET A 66 4.67 -7.57 8.28
C MET A 66 3.93 -7.87 6.99
N ARG A 67 4.62 -8.25 5.90
CA ARG A 67 3.98 -8.64 4.63
C ARG A 67 3.04 -9.83 4.82
N ARG A 68 3.44 -10.88 5.54
CA ARG A 68 2.55 -12.02 5.84
C ARG A 68 1.29 -11.56 6.59
N ALA A 69 1.44 -10.65 7.55
CA ALA A 69 0.30 -10.07 8.26
C ALA A 69 -0.61 -9.26 7.32
N CYS A 70 -0.04 -8.48 6.39
CA CYS A 70 -0.78 -7.74 5.36
C CYS A 70 -1.54 -8.69 4.42
N GLU A 71 -0.91 -9.78 3.99
CA GLU A 71 -1.53 -10.82 3.15
C GLU A 71 -2.70 -11.51 3.85
N ASP A 72 -2.54 -11.81 5.14
CA ASP A 72 -3.59 -12.38 5.97
C ASP A 72 -4.78 -11.43 6.15
N VAL A 73 -4.52 -10.13 6.31
CA VAL A 73 -5.56 -9.11 6.31
C VAL A 73 -6.27 -9.10 4.96
N ALA A 74 -5.51 -8.94 3.86
CA ALA A 74 -6.04 -8.85 2.51
C ALA A 74 -6.91 -10.06 2.11
N ARG A 75 -6.56 -11.27 2.56
CA ARG A 75 -7.32 -12.50 2.28
C ARG A 75 -8.68 -12.55 2.97
N ARG A 76 -8.84 -11.80 4.07
CA ARG A 76 -10.05 -11.80 4.91
C ARG A 76 -10.98 -10.64 4.61
N LEU A 77 -10.57 -9.72 3.76
CA LEU A 77 -11.40 -8.61 3.32
C LEU A 77 -12.49 -9.13 2.36
N PRO A 78 -13.73 -8.64 2.50
CA PRO A 78 -14.82 -9.03 1.61
C PRO A 78 -14.75 -8.34 0.23
N ASP A 79 -14.13 -7.16 0.14
CA ASP A 79 -14.09 -6.31 -1.06
C ASP A 79 -12.81 -5.43 -1.06
N GLY A 80 -11.94 -5.63 -2.05
CA GLY A 80 -10.69 -4.88 -2.23
C GLY A 80 -10.91 -3.40 -2.60
N PRO A 81 -11.69 -3.09 -3.66
CA PRO A 81 -12.07 -1.71 -3.99
C PRO A 81 -12.73 -0.93 -2.85
N ALA A 82 -13.59 -1.56 -2.03
CA ALA A 82 -14.16 -0.91 -0.85
C ALA A 82 -13.08 -0.60 0.19
N TYR A 83 -12.18 -1.55 0.45
CA TYR A 83 -11.06 -1.34 1.35
C TYR A 83 -10.13 -0.20 0.91
N MET A 84 -9.83 -0.12 -0.38
CA MET A 84 -9.06 1.00 -0.96
C MET A 84 -9.71 2.35 -0.62
N ARG A 85 -11.02 2.50 -0.83
CA ARG A 85 -11.75 3.73 -0.48
C ARG A 85 -11.69 4.04 1.00
N LEU A 86 -11.79 3.03 1.87
CA LEU A 86 -11.67 3.21 3.32
C LEU A 86 -10.28 3.72 3.72
N VAL A 87 -9.22 3.12 3.19
CA VAL A 87 -7.85 3.59 3.45
C VAL A 87 -7.66 5.03 2.95
N GLN A 88 -8.17 5.36 1.77
CA GLN A 88 -8.13 6.73 1.22
C GLN A 88 -8.96 7.73 2.04
N ALA A 89 -10.01 7.29 2.73
CA ALA A 89 -10.83 8.17 3.57
C ALA A 89 -10.22 8.38 4.97
N HIS A 90 -9.57 7.38 5.54
CA HIS A 90 -9.19 7.37 6.97
C HIS A 90 -7.70 7.45 7.26
N VAL A 91 -6.82 7.10 6.32
CA VAL A 91 -5.36 7.30 6.47
C VAL A 91 -5.00 8.68 5.92
N CYS A 92 -4.21 9.48 6.62
CA CYS A 92 -3.88 10.82 6.14
C CYS A 92 -3.06 10.80 4.83
N ALA A 93 -3.20 11.84 4.01
CA ALA A 93 -2.54 11.90 2.70
C ALA A 93 -1.00 11.83 2.80
N ALA A 94 -0.40 12.38 3.86
CA ALA A 94 1.04 12.33 4.09
C ALA A 94 1.56 10.89 4.25
N GLU A 95 0.84 10.03 4.97
CA GLU A 95 1.18 8.62 5.15
C GLU A 95 1.09 7.85 3.82
N ARG A 96 0.03 8.09 3.05
CA ARG A 96 -0.15 7.50 1.72
C ARG A 96 0.94 7.96 0.75
N ALA A 97 1.27 9.24 0.75
CA ALA A 97 2.32 9.81 -0.09
C ALA A 97 3.71 9.27 0.27
N ALA A 98 4.03 9.12 1.55
CA ALA A 98 5.30 8.54 1.99
C ALA A 98 5.47 7.09 1.49
N LEU A 99 4.40 6.29 1.53
CA LEU A 99 4.41 4.94 0.98
C LEU A 99 4.57 4.96 -0.55
N ALA A 100 3.82 5.82 -1.25
CA ALA A 100 3.90 5.99 -2.69
C ALA A 100 5.32 6.35 -3.15
N GLN A 101 5.98 7.28 -2.44
CA GLN A 101 7.35 7.68 -2.73
C GLN A 101 8.35 6.54 -2.49
N CYS A 102 8.16 5.73 -1.44
CA CYS A 102 8.99 4.55 -1.21
C CYS A 102 8.85 3.53 -2.36
N LEU A 103 7.62 3.27 -2.79
CA LEU A 103 7.32 2.41 -3.94
C LEU A 103 7.96 2.94 -5.22
N TRP A 104 7.81 4.24 -5.50
CA TRP A 104 8.35 4.88 -6.69
C TRP A 104 9.88 4.91 -6.72
N ALA A 105 10.52 5.21 -5.59
CA ALA A 105 11.97 5.19 -5.47
C ALA A 105 12.56 3.80 -5.71
N LEU A 106 11.84 2.76 -5.27
CA LEU A 106 12.22 1.38 -5.49
C LEU A 106 11.84 0.89 -6.88
N ALA A 107 10.74 1.36 -7.49
CA ALA A 107 10.35 1.04 -8.87
C ALA A 107 11.57 1.17 -9.79
N GLY A 108 11.80 0.18 -10.66
CA GLY A 108 13.05 0.03 -11.42
C GLY A 108 13.45 1.31 -12.17
N SER A 109 14.71 1.39 -12.61
CA SER A 109 15.22 2.57 -13.30
C SER A 109 14.94 2.59 -14.81
N THR A 110 14.13 1.67 -15.34
CA THR A 110 13.87 1.56 -16.78
C THR A 110 12.66 2.39 -17.18
N ALA A 111 12.63 2.86 -18.43
CA ALA A 111 11.50 3.62 -18.97
C ALA A 111 10.20 2.81 -18.97
N GLU A 112 10.25 1.47 -19.07
CA GLU A 112 9.04 0.64 -18.92
C GLU A 112 8.48 0.61 -17.49
N THR A 113 9.33 0.72 -16.47
CA THR A 113 8.92 0.56 -15.05
C THR A 113 8.73 1.89 -14.32
N ARG A 114 9.31 2.98 -14.83
CA ARG A 114 9.23 4.33 -14.25
C ARG A 114 8.74 5.33 -15.29
N ASN A 115 7.49 5.19 -15.71
CA ASN A 115 6.81 6.11 -16.63
C ASN A 115 5.60 6.80 -15.99
N GLU A 116 5.08 7.80 -16.69
CA GLU A 116 3.95 8.62 -16.25
C GLU A 116 2.69 7.80 -15.96
N ALA A 117 2.39 6.79 -16.78
CA ALA A 117 1.22 5.92 -16.56
C ALA A 117 1.33 5.11 -15.25
N ALA A 118 2.55 4.66 -14.92
CA ALA A 118 2.83 3.96 -13.67
C ALA A 118 2.70 4.88 -12.45
N ALA A 119 3.22 6.10 -12.55
CA ALA A 119 3.08 7.13 -11.51
C ALA A 119 1.60 7.46 -11.28
N ALA A 120 0.83 7.70 -12.35
CA ALA A 120 -0.59 7.99 -12.26
C ALA A 120 -1.40 6.82 -11.67
N ALA A 121 -1.09 5.57 -12.04
CA ALA A 121 -1.74 4.40 -11.46
C ALA A 121 -1.48 4.27 -9.95
N LEU A 122 -0.24 4.50 -9.51
CA LEU A 122 0.12 4.45 -8.10
C LEU A 122 -0.54 5.60 -7.31
N SER A 123 -0.53 6.83 -7.84
CA SER A 123 -1.22 7.97 -7.23
C SER A 123 -2.72 7.72 -7.09
N ARG A 124 -3.40 7.23 -8.14
CA ARG A 124 -4.83 6.90 -8.08
C ARG A 124 -5.15 5.81 -7.07
N GLY A 125 -4.37 4.72 -7.04
CA GLY A 125 -4.59 3.63 -6.08
C GLY A 125 -4.47 4.07 -4.62
N LEU A 126 -3.61 5.05 -4.35
CA LEU A 126 -3.42 5.64 -3.02
C LEU A 126 -4.26 6.91 -2.78
N GLY A 127 -5.13 7.31 -3.72
CA GLY A 127 -5.96 8.51 -3.59
C GLY A 127 -5.13 9.77 -3.40
N LEU A 128 -4.09 9.93 -4.22
CA LEU A 128 -3.16 11.05 -4.28
C LEU A 128 -3.35 11.80 -5.61
N GLY A 129 -3.02 13.09 -5.64
CA GLY A 129 -2.98 13.87 -6.88
C GLY A 129 -1.83 13.41 -7.78
N ASP A 130 -2.00 13.58 -9.10
CA ASP A 130 -1.03 13.13 -10.11
C ASP A 130 0.35 13.79 -9.92
N GLU A 131 0.40 15.00 -9.35
CA GLU A 131 1.62 15.73 -9.03
C GLU A 131 2.45 15.12 -7.87
N THR A 132 1.87 14.17 -7.13
CA THR A 132 2.51 13.59 -5.93
C THR A 132 3.74 12.75 -6.28
N LEU A 133 3.73 12.12 -7.45
CA LEU A 133 4.82 11.31 -7.97
C LEU A 133 5.33 11.94 -9.27
N ALA A 134 6.28 12.87 -9.16
CA ALA A 134 6.91 13.42 -10.34
C ALA A 134 7.76 12.36 -11.06
N PRO A 135 7.73 12.29 -12.40
CA PRO A 135 8.74 11.56 -13.14
C PRO A 135 10.12 12.13 -12.78
N LEU A 136 11.08 11.26 -12.50
CA LEU A 136 12.46 11.71 -12.29
C LEU A 136 12.98 12.20 -13.63
N ASN A 137 13.28 13.50 -13.71
CA ASN A 137 13.94 14.14 -14.86
C ASN A 137 15.25 13.45 -15.23
#